data_AF-A0A351SL05-F1
#
_entry.id   AF-A0A351SL05-F1
#
_cell.length_a   1.000
_cell.length_b   1.000
_cell.length_c   1.000
_cell.angle_alpha   90.00
_cell.angle_beta   90.00
_cell.angle_gamma   90.00
#
_symmetry.space_group_name_H-M   'P 1'
#
loop_
_entity.id
_entity.type
_entity.pdbx_description
1 polymer ?
#
loop_
_entity_poly.entity_id
_entity_poly.type
_entity_poly.pdbx_seq_one_letter_code
_entity_poly.pdbx_strand_id
1 'polypeptide(L)'
;MQLPCYDEAYEIPTEDAIQNALDVQMTVAYESGVTKVVDPLAGSYFVENLTQSILDELDVVVNDIVETGGAVKWIEDGRLQRKIAQEAYLWEERIKSGKEVMVGANFARDDKSRAEYETMMHPYSEETYDYQANSIKKVKEHRNEAKTQAALAALKTAADGEGNLMEPLIEAVREYATVGEICDTLKASFGTFHAPTGV
;
A
#
# COMPACT_ATOMS: atom_id res chain seq x y z
N MET A 1 9.87 10.09 4.27
CA MET A 1 9.20 10.18 2.95
C MET A 1 9.69 8.99 2.15
N GLN A 2 8.82 8.23 1.50
CA GLN A 2 9.25 7.18 0.57
C GLN A 2 9.17 7.77 -0.85
N LEU A 3 10.30 7.82 -1.54
CA LEU A 3 10.36 8.26 -2.93
C LEU A 3 10.29 7.01 -3.82
N PRO A 4 9.39 6.95 -4.82
CA PRO A 4 9.42 5.89 -5.81
C PRO A 4 10.75 5.92 -6.58
N CYS A 5 11.20 4.76 -7.01
CA CYS A 5 12.44 4.62 -7.77
C CYS A 5 12.19 4.85 -9.27
N TYR A 6 13.21 5.12 -10.06
CA TYR A 6 13.02 5.37 -11.50
C TYR A 6 12.54 4.13 -12.28
N ASP A 7 12.70 2.94 -11.70
CA ASP A 7 12.31 1.64 -12.25
C ASP A 7 10.94 1.14 -11.75
N GLU A 8 10.19 1.95 -11.00
CA GLU A 8 8.88 1.62 -10.38
C GLU A 8 7.87 1.04 -11.39
N ALA A 9 7.89 1.52 -12.64
CA ALA A 9 6.98 1.05 -13.68
C ALA A 9 7.35 -0.33 -14.27
N TYR A 10 8.49 -0.91 -13.86
CA TYR A 10 9.05 -2.14 -14.42
C TYR A 10 9.07 -3.30 -13.41
N GLU A 11 9.68 -3.12 -12.24
CA GLU A 11 9.95 -4.19 -11.27
C GLU A 11 10.04 -3.58 -9.85
N ILE A 12 10.17 -4.42 -8.82
CA ILE A 12 10.61 -3.94 -7.51
C ILE A 12 12.02 -3.30 -7.62
N PRO A 13 12.31 -2.28 -6.80
CA PRO A 13 13.50 -1.46 -7.01
C PRO A 13 14.82 -2.23 -6.92
N THR A 14 15.75 -1.89 -7.81
CA THR A 14 17.15 -2.31 -7.72
C THR A 14 17.94 -1.51 -6.69
N GLU A 15 19.10 -2.00 -6.26
CA GLU A 15 19.97 -1.28 -5.30
C GLU A 15 20.37 0.11 -5.82
N ASP A 16 20.72 0.22 -7.10
CA ASP A 16 21.07 1.49 -7.74
C ASP A 16 19.88 2.47 -7.77
N ALA A 17 18.68 1.96 -8.02
CA ALA A 17 17.47 2.79 -8.04
C ALA A 17 17.07 3.27 -6.64
N ILE A 18 17.22 2.43 -5.63
CA ILE A 18 17.05 2.80 -4.21
C ILE A 18 18.07 3.86 -3.82
N GLN A 19 19.35 3.69 -4.20
CA GLN A 19 20.39 4.67 -3.90
C GLN A 19 20.09 6.01 -4.55
N ASN A 20 19.66 6.02 -5.83
CA ASN A 20 19.24 7.24 -6.51
C ASN A 20 18.09 7.96 -5.76
N ALA A 21 17.07 7.20 -5.34
CA ALA A 21 15.94 7.74 -4.59
C ALA A 21 16.37 8.30 -3.21
N LEU A 22 17.34 7.68 -2.56
CA LEU A 22 17.94 8.17 -1.32
C LEU A 22 18.74 9.45 -1.56
N ASP A 23 19.55 9.51 -2.62
CA ASP A 23 20.38 10.67 -2.95
C ASP A 23 19.52 11.91 -3.23
N VAL A 24 18.37 11.74 -3.89
CA VAL A 24 17.39 12.83 -4.06
C VAL A 24 16.91 13.34 -2.71
N GLN A 25 16.55 12.45 -1.78
CA GLN A 25 16.13 12.86 -0.43
C GLN A 25 17.25 13.56 0.33
N MET A 26 18.49 13.07 0.22
CA MET A 26 19.67 13.69 0.85
C MET A 26 19.95 15.07 0.27
N THR A 27 19.84 15.23 -1.04
CA THR A 27 19.98 16.52 -1.73
C THR A 27 18.94 17.51 -1.23
N VAL A 28 17.68 17.11 -1.14
CA VAL A 28 16.61 17.98 -0.59
C VAL A 28 16.88 18.32 0.87
N ALA A 29 17.28 17.35 1.69
CA ALA A 29 17.48 17.55 3.12
C ALA A 29 18.68 18.43 3.47
N TYR A 30 19.82 18.23 2.79
CA TYR A 30 21.11 18.81 3.18
C TYR A 30 21.60 19.91 2.24
N GLU A 31 21.21 19.90 0.96
CA GLU A 31 21.74 20.84 -0.04
C GLU A 31 20.73 21.92 -0.45
N SER A 32 19.44 21.59 -0.55
CA SER A 32 18.42 22.53 -1.05
C SER A 32 18.20 23.75 -0.15
N GLY A 33 18.51 23.63 1.14
CA GLY A 33 18.26 24.65 2.15
C GLY A 33 16.79 24.81 2.56
N VAL A 34 15.86 24.02 2.00
CA VAL A 34 14.42 24.09 2.31
C VAL A 34 14.14 23.79 3.80
N THR A 35 15.01 23.02 4.44
CA THR A 35 14.92 22.64 5.85
C THR A 35 15.31 23.75 6.82
N LYS A 36 15.83 24.89 6.33
CA LYS A 36 16.28 26.00 7.18
C LYS A 36 15.15 26.85 7.75
N VAL A 37 13.95 26.77 7.18
CA VAL A 37 12.77 27.54 7.60
C VAL A 37 11.58 26.59 7.68
N VAL A 38 10.80 26.70 8.76
CA VAL A 38 9.55 25.96 8.90
C VAL A 38 8.49 26.59 8.00
N ASP A 39 7.79 25.76 7.24
CA ASP A 39 6.73 26.16 6.31
C ASP A 39 7.15 27.31 5.35
N PRO A 40 8.11 27.05 4.44
CA PRO A 40 8.66 28.07 3.55
C PRO A 40 7.62 28.63 2.55
N LEU A 41 6.43 28.03 2.44
CA LEU A 41 5.36 28.48 1.55
C LEU A 41 4.30 29.32 2.28
N ALA A 42 4.36 29.43 3.61
CA ALA A 42 3.45 30.23 4.42
C ALA A 42 3.34 31.68 3.90
N GLY A 43 2.12 32.17 3.77
CA GLY A 43 1.83 33.53 3.28
C GLY A 43 1.87 33.69 1.76
N SER A 44 2.19 32.64 1.00
CA SER A 44 2.02 32.64 -0.45
C SER A 44 0.53 32.71 -0.79
N TYR A 45 0.07 33.83 -1.35
CA TYR A 45 -1.35 34.02 -1.71
C TYR A 45 -1.94 32.85 -2.52
N PHE A 46 -1.15 32.28 -3.44
CA PHE A 46 -1.59 31.14 -4.24
C PHE A 46 -1.74 29.86 -3.39
N VAL A 47 -0.73 29.53 -2.59
CA VAL A 47 -0.74 28.29 -1.78
C VAL A 47 -1.79 28.37 -0.68
N GLU A 48 -1.94 29.52 -0.03
CA GLU A 48 -2.96 29.75 1.00
C GLU A 48 -4.37 29.60 0.41
N ASN A 49 -4.63 30.23 -0.74
CA ASN A 49 -5.93 30.10 -1.40
C ASN A 49 -6.19 28.68 -1.90
N LEU A 50 -5.18 28.00 -2.45
CA LEU A 50 -5.30 26.61 -2.87
C LEU A 50 -5.57 25.68 -1.68
N THR A 51 -4.90 25.93 -0.55
CA THR A 51 -5.11 25.19 0.70
C THR A 51 -6.55 25.35 1.18
N GLN A 52 -7.08 26.57 1.22
CA GLN A 52 -8.47 26.81 1.59
C GLN A 52 -9.44 26.13 0.62
N SER A 53 -9.18 26.19 -0.69
CA SER A 53 -10.06 25.56 -1.70
C SER A 53 -10.12 24.04 -1.53
N ILE A 54 -8.98 23.39 -1.25
CA ILE A 54 -8.93 21.95 -0.96
C ILE A 54 -9.69 21.62 0.32
N LEU A 55 -9.59 22.46 1.37
CA LEU A 55 -10.34 22.26 2.61
C LEU A 55 -11.85 22.36 2.39
N ASP A 56 -12.31 23.36 1.64
CA ASP A 56 -13.73 23.54 1.34
C ASP A 56 -14.28 22.34 0.55
N GLU A 57 -13.53 21.81 -0.42
CA GLU A 57 -13.91 20.60 -1.17
C GLU A 57 -13.88 19.34 -0.29
N LEU A 58 -12.88 19.22 0.59
CA LEU A 58 -12.76 18.12 1.54
C LEU A 58 -13.95 18.09 2.49
N ASP A 59 -14.36 19.24 3.02
CA ASP A 59 -15.52 19.36 3.92
C ASP A 59 -16.79 18.85 3.24
N VAL A 60 -17.00 19.14 1.95
CA VAL A 60 -18.14 18.60 1.20
C VAL A 60 -18.09 17.07 1.16
N VAL A 61 -16.93 16.48 0.86
CA VAL A 61 -16.77 15.02 0.78
C VAL A 61 -16.93 14.37 2.16
N VAL A 62 -16.32 14.93 3.20
CA VAL A 62 -16.39 14.41 4.57
C VAL A 62 -17.82 14.49 5.10
N ASN A 63 -18.52 15.59 4.87
CA ASN A 63 -19.92 15.72 5.28
C ASN A 63 -20.81 14.70 4.56
N ASP A 64 -20.65 14.49 3.25
CA ASP A 64 -21.38 13.44 2.51
C ASP A 64 -21.10 12.05 3.11
N ILE A 65 -19.84 11.75 3.45
CA ILE A 65 -19.47 10.50 4.12
C ILE A 65 -20.21 10.35 5.46
N VAL A 66 -20.20 11.39 6.30
CA VAL A 66 -20.84 11.35 7.62
C VAL A 66 -22.36 11.23 7.51
N GLU A 67 -23.00 12.03 6.65
CA GLU A 67 -24.46 12.09 6.49
C GLU A 67 -25.04 10.80 5.88
N THR A 68 -24.27 10.10 5.04
CA THR A 68 -24.75 8.89 4.36
C THR A 68 -24.44 7.60 5.12
N GLY A 69 -23.85 7.68 6.31
CA GLY A 69 -23.66 6.56 7.25
C GLY A 69 -22.21 6.10 7.43
N GLY A 70 -21.26 6.97 7.14
CA GLY A 70 -19.84 6.77 7.41
C GLY A 70 -19.07 6.02 6.31
N ALA A 71 -17.75 5.96 6.49
CA ALA A 71 -16.83 5.40 5.50
C ALA A 71 -17.05 3.89 5.25
N VAL A 72 -17.42 3.13 6.29
CA VAL A 72 -17.68 1.68 6.14
C VAL A 72 -18.82 1.46 5.15
N LYS A 73 -19.92 2.19 5.30
CA LYS A 73 -21.07 2.09 4.39
C LYS A 73 -20.73 2.53 2.97
N TRP A 74 -19.85 3.53 2.80
CA TRP A 74 -19.34 3.91 1.48
C TRP A 74 -18.57 2.80 0.78
N ILE A 75 -17.78 2.04 1.53
CA ILE A 75 -17.03 0.88 1.02
C ILE A 75 -18.00 -0.24 0.66
N GLU A 76 -18.96 -0.55 1.53
CA GLU A 76 -19.99 -1.58 1.33
C GLU A 76 -20.87 -1.29 0.11
N ASP A 77 -21.29 -0.03 -0.06
CA ASP A 77 -22.09 0.44 -1.20
C ASP A 77 -21.27 0.55 -2.51
N GLY A 78 -19.95 0.32 -2.46
CA GLY A 78 -19.05 0.47 -3.61
C GLY A 78 -18.84 1.91 -4.07
N ARG A 79 -19.29 2.92 -3.30
CA ARG A 79 -19.27 4.34 -3.70
C ARG A 79 -17.84 4.85 -3.85
N LEU A 80 -16.98 4.50 -2.90
CA LEU A 80 -15.57 4.90 -2.90
C LEU A 80 -14.85 4.34 -4.14
N GLN A 81 -15.04 3.05 -4.39
CA GLN A 81 -14.45 2.33 -5.51
C GLN A 81 -14.91 2.92 -6.85
N ARG A 82 -16.21 3.21 -7.01
CA ARG A 82 -16.74 3.86 -8.21
C ARG A 82 -16.16 5.25 -8.44
N LYS A 83 -16.03 6.08 -7.40
CA LYS A 83 -15.41 7.41 -7.50
C LYS A 83 -13.96 7.33 -7.96
N ILE A 84 -13.16 6.44 -7.36
CA ILE A 84 -11.76 6.25 -7.77
C ILE A 84 -11.68 5.75 -9.22
N ALA A 85 -12.51 4.77 -9.59
CA ALA A 85 -12.54 4.24 -10.96
C ALA A 85 -12.97 5.29 -11.99
N GLN A 86 -13.94 6.14 -11.65
CA GLN A 86 -14.39 7.23 -12.51
C GLN A 86 -13.28 8.25 -12.74
N GLU A 87 -12.57 8.69 -11.69
CA GLU A 87 -11.46 9.62 -11.84
C GLU A 87 -10.29 9.01 -12.61
N ALA A 88 -9.97 7.73 -12.39
CA ALA A 88 -8.97 7.02 -13.17
C ALA A 88 -9.31 6.97 -14.67
N TYR A 89 -10.58 6.71 -15.00
CA TYR A 89 -11.07 6.73 -16.38
C TYR A 89 -10.97 8.13 -17.01
N LEU A 90 -11.41 9.16 -16.30
CA LEU A 90 -11.34 10.55 -16.78
C LEU A 90 -9.89 11.01 -16.97
N TRP A 91 -8.99 10.61 -16.06
CA TRP A 91 -7.56 10.88 -16.20
C TRP A 91 -6.97 10.18 -17.42
N GLU A 92 -7.27 8.90 -17.63
CA GLU A 92 -6.84 8.17 -18.82
C GLU A 92 -7.37 8.82 -20.12
N GLU A 93 -8.62 9.30 -20.13
CA GLU A 93 -9.19 10.04 -21.26
C GLU A 93 -8.43 11.36 -21.52
N ARG A 94 -8.10 12.12 -20.47
CA ARG A 94 -7.31 13.36 -20.60
C ARG A 94 -5.92 13.10 -21.18
N ILE A 95 -5.26 12.01 -20.77
CA ILE A 95 -3.97 11.58 -21.30
C ILE A 95 -4.11 11.16 -22.77
N LYS A 96 -5.07 10.30 -23.10
CA LYS A 96 -5.28 9.83 -24.49
C LYS A 96 -5.64 10.96 -25.46
N SER A 97 -6.45 11.92 -25.00
CA SER A 97 -6.85 13.08 -25.80
C SER A 97 -5.76 14.14 -25.91
N GLY A 98 -4.66 14.04 -25.15
CA GLY A 98 -3.59 15.04 -25.11
C GLY A 98 -3.96 16.32 -24.36
N LYS A 99 -5.10 16.35 -23.66
CA LYS A 99 -5.46 17.45 -22.75
C LYS A 99 -4.49 17.54 -21.57
N GLU A 100 -3.99 16.39 -21.14
CA GLU A 100 -2.95 16.28 -20.11
C GLU A 100 -1.69 15.72 -20.75
N VAL A 101 -0.57 16.44 -20.59
CA VAL A 101 0.71 16.11 -21.24
C VAL A 101 1.49 15.17 -20.34
N MET A 102 1.88 14.02 -20.88
CA MET A 102 2.75 13.04 -20.25
C MET A 102 3.98 12.80 -21.13
N VAL A 103 5.09 13.43 -20.74
CA VAL A 103 6.38 13.37 -21.45
C VAL A 103 6.88 11.92 -21.50
N GLY A 104 7.30 11.47 -22.68
CA GLY A 104 7.73 10.09 -22.94
C GLY A 104 6.58 9.11 -23.21
N ALA A 105 5.32 9.49 -22.98
CA ALA A 105 4.15 8.65 -23.23
C ALA A 105 3.30 9.16 -24.40
N ASN A 106 2.58 10.28 -24.22
CA ASN A 106 1.74 10.88 -25.25
C ASN A 106 2.39 12.10 -25.94
N PHE A 107 3.51 12.58 -25.39
CA PHE A 107 4.24 13.75 -25.86
C PHE A 107 5.75 13.51 -25.78
N ALA A 108 6.51 14.02 -26.77
CA ALA A 108 7.97 13.91 -26.82
C ALA A 108 8.49 12.47 -26.58
N ARG A 109 7.83 11.50 -27.22
CA ARG A 109 8.25 10.09 -27.18
C ARG A 109 9.50 9.89 -28.05
N ASP A 110 10.42 9.04 -27.60
CA ASP A 110 11.55 8.61 -28.42
C ASP A 110 11.16 7.44 -29.35
N ASP A 111 11.96 7.24 -30.39
CA ASP A 111 11.73 6.16 -31.36
C ASP A 111 12.27 4.80 -30.88
N LYS A 112 12.82 4.74 -29.64
CA LYS A 112 13.36 3.51 -29.09
C LYS A 112 12.24 2.51 -28.80
N SER A 113 12.43 1.28 -29.22
CA SER A 113 11.58 0.19 -28.78
C SER A 113 11.84 -0.12 -27.31
N ARG A 114 10.83 -0.68 -26.61
CA ARG A 114 10.96 -1.06 -25.19
C ARG A 114 12.14 -2.00 -24.93
N ALA A 115 12.48 -2.85 -25.91
CA ALA A 115 13.59 -3.80 -25.83
C ALA A 115 14.98 -3.14 -25.85
N GLU A 116 15.07 -1.87 -26.26
CA GLU A 116 16.33 -1.12 -26.30
C GLU A 116 16.65 -0.43 -24.97
N TYR A 117 15.74 -0.47 -24.00
CA TYR A 117 15.99 0.04 -22.65
C TYR A 117 16.66 -1.04 -21.81
N GLU A 118 17.93 -0.81 -21.46
CA GLU A 118 18.60 -1.58 -20.40
C GLU A 118 17.95 -1.25 -19.07
N THR A 119 17.05 -2.11 -18.61
CA THR A 119 16.44 -2.02 -17.29
C THR A 119 16.93 -3.21 -16.49
N MET A 120 17.70 -2.98 -15.43
CA MET A 120 18.01 -4.03 -14.48
C MET A 120 16.72 -4.39 -13.74
N MET A 121 16.23 -5.60 -13.95
CA MET A 121 15.12 -6.15 -13.19
C MET A 121 15.70 -6.81 -11.94
N HIS A 122 15.09 -6.55 -10.78
CA HIS A 122 15.42 -7.30 -9.59
C HIS A 122 15.15 -8.80 -9.86
N PRO A 123 16.15 -9.70 -9.67
CA PRO A 123 16.00 -11.08 -10.05
C PRO A 123 14.99 -11.79 -9.14
N TYR A 124 14.13 -12.60 -9.76
CA TYR A 124 13.37 -13.62 -9.05
C TYR A 124 14.24 -14.88 -8.87
N SER A 125 14.23 -15.44 -7.67
CA SER A 125 14.97 -16.68 -7.36
C SER A 125 13.99 -17.78 -6.96
N GLU A 126 13.91 -18.84 -7.77
CA GLU A 126 13.11 -20.04 -7.47
C GLU A 126 13.58 -20.72 -6.16
N GLU A 127 14.87 -20.61 -5.82
CA GLU A 127 15.42 -21.14 -4.57
C GLU A 127 14.79 -20.50 -3.33
N THR A 128 14.24 -19.28 -3.46
CA THR A 128 13.56 -18.58 -2.36
C THR A 128 12.32 -19.35 -1.89
N TYR A 129 11.58 -19.95 -2.83
CA TYR A 129 10.42 -20.78 -2.49
C TYR A 129 10.84 -22.01 -1.69
N ASP A 130 11.83 -22.75 -2.19
CA ASP A 130 12.32 -23.96 -1.54
C ASP A 130 12.94 -23.66 -0.18
N TYR A 131 13.68 -22.56 -0.06
CA TYR A 131 14.21 -22.09 1.22
C TYR A 131 13.10 -21.83 2.23
N GLN A 132 12.08 -21.05 1.85
CA GLN A 132 10.98 -20.68 2.76
C GLN A 132 10.12 -21.90 3.13
N ALA A 133 9.82 -22.78 2.17
CA ALA A 133 9.09 -24.01 2.41
C ALA A 133 9.82 -24.93 3.42
N ASN A 134 11.13 -25.09 3.25
CA ASN A 134 11.96 -25.86 4.17
C ASN A 134 12.09 -25.19 5.55
N SER A 135 12.16 -23.85 5.61
CA SER A 135 12.18 -23.10 6.87
C SER A 135 10.90 -23.34 7.68
N ILE A 136 9.73 -23.25 7.04
CA ILE A 136 8.43 -23.53 7.68
C ILE A 136 8.38 -24.99 8.16
N LYS A 137 8.83 -25.95 7.35
CA LYS A 137 8.87 -27.36 7.72
C LYS A 137 9.71 -27.59 8.99
N LYS A 138 10.91 -27.02 9.05
CA LYS A 138 11.80 -27.10 10.22
C LYS A 138 11.17 -26.51 11.47
N VAL A 139 10.52 -25.35 11.36
CA VAL A 139 9.80 -24.73 12.48
C VAL A 139 8.71 -25.66 13.00
N LYS A 140 7.90 -26.25 12.10
CA LYS A 140 6.84 -27.19 12.47
C LYS A 140 7.37 -28.48 13.10
N GLU A 141 8.53 -28.97 12.68
CA GLU A 141 9.17 -30.17 13.25
C GLU A 141 9.70 -29.95 14.68
N HIS A 142 10.17 -28.73 15.01
CA HIS A 142 10.85 -28.46 16.28
C HIS A 142 9.98 -27.72 17.31
N ARG A 143 8.88 -27.08 16.88
CA ARG A 143 8.00 -26.35 17.80
C ARG A 143 7.28 -27.29 18.76
N ASN A 144 6.80 -26.73 19.86
CA ASN A 144 5.92 -27.45 20.77
C ASN A 144 4.49 -27.44 20.23
N GLU A 145 4.14 -28.47 19.47
CA GLU A 145 2.82 -28.56 18.81
C GLU A 145 1.66 -28.40 19.79
N ALA A 146 1.76 -28.97 21.00
CA ALA A 146 0.69 -28.85 22.00
C ALA A 146 0.48 -27.40 22.46
N LYS A 147 1.57 -26.65 22.66
CA LYS A 147 1.48 -25.23 23.03
C LYS A 147 1.01 -24.36 21.86
N THR A 148 1.47 -24.63 20.64
CA THR A 148 1.03 -23.92 19.44
C THR A 148 -0.48 -24.08 19.24
N GLN A 149 -0.99 -25.31 19.33
CA GLN A 149 -2.43 -25.58 19.20
C GLN A 149 -3.24 -24.95 20.34
N ALA A 150 -2.72 -24.94 21.57
CA ALA A 150 -3.36 -24.26 22.69
C ALA A 150 -3.44 -22.73 22.46
N ALA A 151 -2.37 -22.11 21.95
CA ALA A 151 -2.35 -20.69 21.62
C ALA A 151 -3.32 -20.35 20.48
N LEU A 152 -3.38 -21.18 19.42
CA LEU A 152 -4.34 -21.01 18.33
C LEU A 152 -5.80 -21.21 18.80
N ALA A 153 -6.05 -22.15 19.71
CA ALA A 153 -7.38 -22.32 20.30
C ALA A 153 -7.80 -21.13 21.17
N ALA A 154 -6.87 -20.54 21.92
CA ALA A 154 -7.11 -19.31 22.68
C ALA A 154 -7.42 -18.13 21.73
N LEU A 155 -6.67 -18.01 20.62
CA LEU A 155 -6.91 -17.03 19.59
C LEU A 155 -8.31 -17.18 18.98
N LYS A 156 -8.71 -18.41 18.65
CA LYS A 156 -10.05 -18.70 18.15
C LYS A 156 -11.13 -18.30 19.15
N THR A 157 -10.94 -18.67 20.42
CA THR A 157 -11.90 -18.32 21.49
C THR A 157 -12.05 -16.81 21.65
N ALA A 158 -10.95 -16.06 21.52
CA ALA A 158 -10.99 -14.60 21.55
C ALA A 158 -11.69 -14.03 20.30
N ALA A 159 -11.46 -14.62 19.12
CA ALA A 159 -12.10 -14.23 17.86
C ALA A 159 -13.61 -14.52 17.81
N ASP A 160 -14.06 -15.59 18.44
CA ASP A 160 -15.49 -15.93 18.57
C ASP A 160 -16.20 -15.05 19.61
N GLY A 161 -15.45 -14.31 20.43
CA GLY A 161 -15.97 -13.39 21.45
C GLY A 161 -15.70 -11.92 21.14
N GLU A 162 -15.76 -11.09 22.19
CA GLU A 162 -15.47 -9.65 22.13
C GLU A 162 -14.10 -9.30 22.75
N GLY A 163 -13.24 -10.31 22.89
CA GLY A 163 -11.93 -10.18 23.55
C GLY A 163 -10.88 -9.50 22.67
N ASN A 164 -9.80 -9.02 23.29
CA ASN A 164 -8.67 -8.47 22.55
C ASN A 164 -7.89 -9.59 21.85
N LEU A 165 -7.70 -9.49 20.53
CA LEU A 165 -6.96 -10.48 19.74
C LEU A 165 -5.44 -10.36 19.85
N MET A 166 -4.92 -9.20 20.28
CA MET A 166 -3.47 -8.95 20.27
C MET A 166 -2.72 -9.85 21.25
N GLU A 167 -3.26 -10.09 22.44
CA GLU A 167 -2.64 -10.96 23.44
C GLU A 167 -2.50 -12.40 22.91
N PRO A 168 -3.57 -13.10 22.48
CA PRO A 168 -3.44 -14.44 21.95
C PRO A 168 -2.67 -14.51 20.61
N LEU A 169 -2.67 -13.45 19.80
CA LEU A 169 -1.82 -13.36 18.60
C LEU A 169 -0.33 -13.39 18.96
N ILE A 170 0.08 -12.61 19.96
CA ILE A 170 1.49 -12.59 20.41
C ILE A 170 1.89 -13.96 20.94
N GLU A 171 1.02 -14.63 21.71
CA GLU A 171 1.30 -16.00 22.19
C GLU A 171 1.36 -17.02 21.04
N ALA A 172 0.48 -16.93 20.05
CA ALA A 172 0.52 -17.80 18.87
C ALA A 172 1.85 -17.65 18.12
N VAL A 173 2.31 -16.42 17.91
CA VAL A 173 3.60 -16.15 17.24
C VAL A 173 4.77 -16.63 18.11
N ARG A 174 4.75 -16.44 19.43
CA ARG A 174 5.80 -16.97 20.34
C ARG A 174 5.90 -18.48 20.31
N GLU A 175 4.76 -19.17 20.19
CA GLU A 175 4.71 -20.63 20.06
C GLU A 175 4.88 -21.08 18.59
N TYR A 176 5.44 -20.22 17.73
CA TYR A 176 5.79 -20.51 16.34
C TYR A 176 4.59 -20.98 15.47
N ALA A 177 3.41 -20.43 15.72
CA ALA A 177 2.32 -20.50 14.75
C ALA A 177 2.69 -19.70 13.50
N THR A 178 2.43 -20.28 12.34
CA THR A 178 2.69 -19.62 11.05
C THR A 178 1.61 -18.58 10.74
N VAL A 179 1.92 -17.62 9.87
CA VAL A 179 0.93 -16.64 9.37
C VAL A 179 -0.28 -17.34 8.76
N GLY A 180 -0.07 -18.43 8.01
CA GLY A 180 -1.15 -19.23 7.44
C GLY A 180 -2.07 -19.82 8.51
N GLU A 181 -1.52 -20.46 9.54
CA GLU A 181 -2.32 -21.06 10.64
C GLU A 181 -3.11 -20.00 11.43
N ILE A 182 -2.51 -18.84 11.67
CA ILE A 182 -3.18 -17.70 12.31
C ILE A 182 -4.33 -17.20 11.43
N CYS A 183 -4.07 -16.96 10.14
CA CYS A 183 -5.08 -16.52 9.19
C CYS A 183 -6.23 -17.53 9.08
N ASP A 184 -5.94 -18.83 8.99
CA ASP A 184 -6.97 -19.87 8.89
C ASP A 184 -7.81 -19.98 10.16
N THR A 185 -7.19 -19.75 11.32
CA THR A 185 -7.90 -19.66 12.61
C THR A 185 -8.89 -18.49 12.62
N LEU A 186 -8.45 -17.30 12.20
CA LEU A 186 -9.30 -16.11 12.15
C LEU A 186 -10.39 -16.21 11.07
N LYS A 187 -10.08 -16.82 9.92
CA LYS A 187 -11.07 -17.09 8.86
C LYS A 187 -12.18 -18.02 9.34
N ALA A 188 -11.89 -18.96 10.25
CA ALA A 188 -12.91 -19.84 10.79
C ALA A 188 -13.98 -19.10 11.62
N SER A 189 -13.61 -17.96 12.22
CA SER A 189 -14.51 -17.11 13.01
C SER A 189 -15.15 -16.00 12.17
N PHE A 190 -14.37 -15.32 11.32
CA PHE A 190 -14.82 -14.12 10.59
C PHE A 190 -15.19 -14.36 9.12
N GLY A 191 -14.86 -15.53 8.57
CA GLY A 191 -14.99 -15.81 7.14
C GLY A 191 -13.94 -15.08 6.30
N THR A 192 -14.26 -14.85 5.03
CA THR A 192 -13.40 -14.13 4.09
C THR A 192 -14.11 -12.93 3.51
N PHE A 193 -13.39 -11.81 3.42
CA PHE A 193 -13.91 -10.60 2.80
C PHE A 193 -14.07 -10.79 1.29
N HIS A 194 -15.23 -10.42 0.78
CA HIS A 194 -15.50 -10.33 -0.65
C HIS A 194 -15.81 -8.88 -0.96
N ALA A 195 -14.96 -8.25 -1.78
CA ALA A 195 -15.16 -6.85 -2.13
C ALA A 195 -16.47 -6.68 -2.90
N PRO A 196 -17.30 -5.67 -2.58
CA PRO A 196 -18.44 -5.32 -3.41
C PRO A 196 -17.89 -4.90 -4.78
N THR A 197 -18.23 -5.67 -5.81
CA THR A 197 -17.83 -5.35 -7.18
C THR A 197 -18.54 -4.08 -7.58
N GLY A 198 -17.79 -3.03 -7.91
CA GLY A 198 -18.32 -1.72 -8.30
C GLY A 198 -18.99 -1.69 -9.67
N VAL A 199 -19.64 -2.78 -10.09
CA VAL A 199 -20.45 -2.92 -11.32
C VAL A 199 -21.89 -3.24 -10.91
#